data_AF-A0A554JFJ6-F1
#
_entry.id   AF-A0A554JFJ6-F1
#
_cell.length_a   1.000
_cell.length_b   1.000
_cell.length_c   1.000
_cell.angle_alpha   90.00
_cell.angle_beta   90.00
_cell.angle_gamma   90.00
#
_symmetry.space_group_name_H-M   'P 1'
#
loop_
_entity.id
_entity.type
_entity.pdbx_description
1 polymer ?
#
loop_
_entity_poly.entity_id
_entity_poly.type
_entity_poly.pdbx_seq_one_letter_code
_entity_poly.pdbx_strand_id
1 'polypeptide(L)'
;MAEKNIGEVTHWYDKIGVAVFKLKSVLKIGDKLKIKHGEKEFEHAVDSMQIDHLPVESAKKGDEVAVKLAEKAKEGALIYKLED
;
A
#
# COMPACT_ATOMS: atom_id res chain seq x y z
N MET A 1 -15.06 12.23 -3.09
CA MET A 1 -14.03 11.26 -2.68
C MET A 1 -14.14 10.06 -3.58
N ALA A 2 -13.33 10.03 -4.64
CA ALA A 2 -13.21 8.85 -5.48
C ALA A 2 -12.17 7.94 -4.84
N GLU A 3 -12.52 6.69 -4.57
CA GLU A 3 -11.55 5.69 -4.16
C GLU A 3 -11.24 4.76 -5.34
N LYS A 4 -9.97 4.65 -5.67
CA LYS A 4 -9.51 3.83 -6.79
C LYS A 4 -8.75 2.64 -6.26
N ASN A 5 -9.21 1.43 -6.56
CA ASN A 5 -8.42 0.24 -6.25
C ASN A 5 -7.09 0.32 -7.03
N ILE A 6 -5.98 0.42 -6.29
CA ILE A 6 -4.64 0.49 -6.85
C ILE A 6 -3.83 -0.77 -6.62
N GLY A 7 -4.40 -1.80 -6.00
CA GLY A 7 -3.66 -3.02 -5.70
C GLY A 7 -4.21 -3.81 -4.52
N GLU A 8 -3.39 -4.74 -4.06
CA GLU A 8 -3.65 -5.62 -2.93
C GLU A 8 -2.35 -5.97 -2.21
N VAL A 9 -2.48 -6.39 -0.95
CA VAL A 9 -1.36 -6.84 -0.12
C VAL A 9 -1.05 -8.29 -0.46
N THR A 10 0.15 -8.55 -0.98
CA THR A 10 0.62 -9.92 -1.27
C THR A 10 1.33 -10.53 -0.09
N HIS A 11 2.00 -9.72 0.74
CA HIS A 11 2.77 -10.23 1.86
C HIS A 11 2.81 -9.24 3.04
N TRP A 12 2.98 -9.76 4.26
CA TRP A 12 3.09 -8.95 5.48
C TRP A 12 4.24 -9.43 6.37
N TYR A 13 5.17 -8.54 6.68
CA TYR A 13 6.29 -8.77 7.58
C TYR A 13 5.96 -8.28 8.99
N ASP A 14 5.39 -9.17 9.80
CA ASP A 14 4.92 -8.87 11.17
C ASP A 14 6.04 -8.35 12.09
N LYS A 15 7.28 -8.81 11.90
CA LYS A 15 8.43 -8.40 12.73
C LYS A 15 8.81 -6.93 12.58
N ILE A 16 8.55 -6.33 11.43
CA ILE A 16 8.98 -4.96 11.09
C ILE A 16 7.83 -4.04 10.69
N GLY A 17 6.60 -4.56 10.64
CA GLY A 17 5.40 -3.78 10.27
C GLY A 17 5.39 -3.34 8.82
N VAL A 18 5.89 -4.18 7.90
CA VAL A 18 5.99 -3.84 6.47
C VAL A 18 5.02 -4.69 5.66
N ALA A 19 4.21 -4.04 4.84
CA ALA A 19 3.33 -4.69 3.88
C ALA A 19 3.94 -4.62 2.47
N VAL A 20 3.84 -5.72 1.72
CA VAL A 20 4.17 -5.77 0.30
C VAL A 20 2.89 -5.58 -0.49
N PHE A 21 2.88 -4.55 -1.31
CA PHE A 21 1.76 -4.15 -2.14
C PHE A 21 2.03 -4.53 -3.59
N LYS A 22 1.12 -5.29 -4.19
CA LYS A 22 1.12 -5.55 -5.63
C LYS A 22 0.27 -4.50 -6.32
N LEU A 23 0.92 -3.56 -6.98
CA LEU A 23 0.25 -2.43 -7.57
C LEU A 23 -0.44 -2.78 -8.89
N LYS A 24 -1.71 -2.42 -9.00
CA LYS A 24 -2.53 -2.42 -10.22
C LYS A 24 -2.58 -1.04 -10.87
N SER A 25 -2.09 0.00 -10.20
CA SER A 25 -2.01 1.38 -10.70
C SER A 25 -0.76 2.11 -10.20
N VAL A 26 -0.58 3.36 -10.61
CA VAL A 26 0.56 4.18 -10.14
C VAL A 26 0.34 4.61 -8.68
N LEU A 27 1.42 4.57 -7.89
CA LEU A 27 1.47 5.05 -6.51
C LEU A 27 2.65 6.01 -6.34
N LYS A 28 2.47 7.07 -5.56
CA LYS A 28 3.54 8.03 -5.23
C LYS A 28 3.59 8.30 -3.72
N ILE A 29 4.77 8.71 -3.25
CA ILE A 29 4.90 9.26 -1.90
C ILE A 29 3.97 10.48 -1.75
N GLY A 30 3.31 10.57 -0.60
CA GLY A 30 2.31 11.60 -0.29
C GLY A 30 0.87 11.23 -0.66
N ASP A 31 0.65 10.15 -1.43
CA ASP A 31 -0.70 9.67 -1.71
C ASP A 31 -1.37 9.12 -0.44
N LYS A 32 -2.67 9.36 -0.30
CA LYS A 32 -3.50 8.72 0.74
C LYS A 32 -4.01 7.39 0.26
N LEU A 33 -3.73 6.36 1.04
CA LEU A 33 -4.18 5.00 0.83
C LEU A 33 -5.18 4.58 1.89
N LYS A 34 -6.12 3.75 1.49
CA LYS A 34 -7.07 3.07 2.34
C LYS A 34 -6.87 1.58 2.17
N ILE A 35 -6.47 0.91 3.25
CA ILE A 35 -6.22 -0.52 3.28
C ILE A 35 -7.46 -1.18 3.91
N LYS A 36 -8.08 -2.10 3.20
CA LYS A 36 -9.31 -2.78 3.63
C LYS A 36 -9.16 -4.29 3.55
N HIS A 37 -9.43 -4.96 4.66
CA HIS A 37 -9.45 -6.42 4.76
C HIS A 37 -10.70 -6.86 5.54
N GLY A 38 -11.71 -7.34 4.82
CA GLY A 38 -13.00 -7.70 5.42
C GLY A 38 -13.68 -6.50 6.08
N GLU A 39 -13.89 -6.60 7.40
CA GLU A 39 -14.49 -5.55 8.23
C GLU A 39 -13.48 -4.52 8.75
N LYS A 40 -12.18 -4.80 8.64
CA LYS A 40 -11.14 -3.87 9.07
C LYS A 40 -10.71 -2.99 7.92
N GLU A 41 -10.77 -1.69 8.11
CA GLU A 41 -10.24 -0.70 7.18
C GLU A 41 -9.56 0.43 7.93
N PHE A 42 -8.46 0.94 7.37
CA PHE A 42 -7.75 2.09 7.89
C PHE A 42 -7.12 2.90 6.76
N GLU A 43 -6.90 4.18 7.03
CA GLU A 43 -6.24 5.10 6.13
C GLU A 43 -4.77 5.28 6.51
N HIS A 44 -3.92 5.43 5.51
CA HIS A 44 -2.50 5.63 5.69
C HIS A 44 -1.96 6.52 4.57
N ALA A 45 -1.19 7.54 4.93
CA ALA A 45 -0.46 8.34 3.96
C ALA A 45 0.87 7.66 3.63
N VAL A 46 1.27 7.63 2.36
CA VAL A 46 2.55 7.05 1.97
C VAL A 46 3.68 8.00 2.35
N ASP A 47 4.30 7.78 3.50
CA ASP A 47 5.49 8.53 3.94
C ASP A 47 6.78 7.99 3.31
N SER A 48 6.86 6.68 3.11
CA SER A 48 8.04 6.01 2.56
C SER A 48 7.68 4.68 1.91
N MET A 49 8.35 4.36 0.81
CA MET A 49 8.16 3.11 0.09
C MET A 49 9.43 2.64 -0.60
N GLN A 50 9.55 1.32 -0.77
CA GLN A 50 10.75 0.68 -1.32
C GLN A 50 10.38 -0.41 -2.32
N ILE A 51 11.18 -0.58 -3.37
CA ILE A 51 11.12 -1.69 -4.33
C ILE A 51 12.50 -2.33 -4.36
N ASP A 52 12.59 -3.66 -4.21
CA ASP A 52 13.89 -4.37 -4.20
C ASP A 52 14.92 -3.75 -3.23
N HIS A 53 14.47 -3.36 -2.03
CA HIS A 53 15.25 -2.65 -1.00
C HIS A 53 15.73 -1.23 -1.36
N LEU A 54 15.37 -0.72 -2.54
CA LEU A 54 15.70 0.62 -2.98
C LEU A 54 14.54 1.57 -2.65
N PRO A 55 14.80 2.72 -1.99
CA PRO A 55 13.77 3.74 -1.80
C PRO A 55 13.34 4.32 -3.14
N VAL A 56 12.03 4.46 -3.34
CA VAL A 56 11.45 5.00 -4.58
C VAL A 56 10.39 6.04 -4.29
N GLU A 57 10.34 7.09 -5.11
CA GLU A 57 9.33 8.16 -4.97
C GLU A 57 8.00 7.82 -5.67
N SER A 58 8.05 6.93 -6.66
CA SER A 58 6.89 6.48 -7.42
C SER A 58 7.04 5.02 -7.82
N ALA A 59 5.92 4.32 -7.90
CA ALA A 59 5.83 2.94 -8.36
C ALA A 59 4.71 2.80 -9.39
N LYS A 60 4.89 1.94 -10.38
CA LYS A 60 3.94 1.75 -11.49
C LYS A 60 3.11 0.48 -11.30
N LYS A 61 2.09 0.34 -12.14
CA LYS A 61 1.33 -0.91 -12.26
C LYS A 61 2.28 -2.08 -12.54
N GLY A 62 2.14 -3.13 -11.74
CA GLY A 62 2.92 -4.36 -11.82
C GLY A 62 4.06 -4.43 -10.80
N ASP A 63 4.48 -3.30 -10.22
CA ASP A 63 5.55 -3.30 -9.22
C ASP A 63 5.07 -3.84 -7.87
N GLU A 64 5.99 -4.46 -7.15
CA GLU A 64 5.83 -4.89 -5.77
C GLU A 64 6.53 -3.90 -4.84
N VAL A 65 5.74 -3.16 -4.08
CA VAL A 65 6.23 -2.08 -3.23
C VAL A 65 6.10 -2.48 -1.78
N ALA A 66 7.20 -2.42 -1.04
CA ALA A 66 7.23 -2.52 0.40
C ALA A 66 6.91 -1.16 1.02
N VAL A 67 5.84 -1.10 1.82
CA VAL A 67 5.43 0.10 2.56
C VAL A 67 5.33 -0.24 4.03
N LYS A 68 5.92 0.59 4.87
CA LYS A 68 5.79 0.46 6.32
C LYS A 68 4.44 1.03 6.74
N LEU A 69 3.63 0.22 7.43
CA LEU A 69 2.32 0.63 7.92
C LEU A 69 2.33 0.79 9.44
N ALA A 70 1.54 1.73 9.94
CA ALA A 70 1.31 1.88 11.37
C ALA A 70 0.41 0.74 11.91
N GLU A 71 -0.47 0.22 11.07
CA GLU A 71 -1.41 -0.84 11.40
C GLU A 71 -1.15 -2.13 10.61
N LYS A 72 -1.59 -3.25 11.18
CA LYS A 72 -1.39 -4.57 10.59
C LYS A 72 -2.26 -4.75 9.34
N ALA A 73 -1.61 -4.83 8.18
CA ALA A 73 -2.27 -5.27 6.95
C ALA A 73 -2.12 -6.78 6.79
N LYS A 74 -3.24 -7.49 6.61
CA LYS A 74 -3.21 -8.93 6.31
C LYS A 74 -3.05 -9.16 4.81
N GLU A 75 -2.45 -10.29 4.46
CA GLU A 75 -2.39 -10.77 3.08
C GLU A 75 -3.80 -10.85 2.48
N GLY A 76 -3.96 -10.42 1.23
CA GLY A 76 -5.25 -10.28 0.56
C GLY A 76 -6.04 -9.01 0.92
N ALA A 77 -5.49 -8.11 1.75
CA ALA A 77 -6.10 -6.79 1.93
C ALA A 77 -6.10 -6.00 0.62
N LEU A 78 -7.21 -5.32 0.32
CA LEU A 78 -7.35 -4.46 -0.85
C LEU A 78 -6.86 -3.05 -0.52
N ILE A 79 -6.22 -2.41 -1.49
CA ILE A 79 -5.63 -1.08 -1.35
C ILE A 79 -6.34 -0.13 -2.30
N TYR A 80 -6.86 0.96 -1.75
CA TYR A 80 -7.57 1.99 -2.46
C TYR A 80 -6.82 3.31 -2.30
N LYS A 81 -6.53 3.99 -3.40
CA LYS A 81 -6.04 5.36 -3.38
C LYS A 81 -7.23 6.29 -3.24
N LEU A 82 -7.13 7.22 -2.31
CA LEU A 82 -8.11 8.28 -2.10
C LEU A 82 -7.72 9.47 -2.99
N GLU A 83 -8.56 9.77 -3.97
CA GLU A 83 -8.44 10.92 -4.85
C GLU A 83 -9.52 11.95 -4.42
N ASP A 84 -9.10 13.20 -4.22
CA ASP A 84 -9.99 14.32 -3.92
C ASP A 84 -10.54 14.93 -5.22
#